data_AF-A0AAV9V9A5-F1
#
_entry.id   AF-A0AAV9V9A5-F1
#
_cell.length_a   1.000
_cell.length_b   1.000
_cell.length_c   1.000
_cell.angle_alpha   90.00
_cell.angle_beta   90.00
_cell.angle_gamma   90.00
#
_symmetry.space_group_name_H-M   'P 1'
#
loop_
_entity.id
_entity.type
_entity.pdbx_description
1 polymer ?
#
loop_
_entity_poly.entity_id
_entity_poly.type
_entity_poly.pdbx_seq_one_letter_code
_entity_poly.pdbx_strand_id
1 'polypeptide(L)' 'MISRDDSKDDDDEWDLRIQKTGCAEENENLQMCFDKTKDWRACQKQLQLFRDCWRRHKDSETDIETKQIGQ' A
#
# COMPACT_ATOMS: atom_id res chain seq x y z
N MET A 1 28.33 2.71 22.82
CA MET A 1 27.91 1.35 22.41
C MET A 1 26.41 1.42 22.21
N ILE A 2 25.95 1.32 20.96
CA ILE A 2 24.54 1.52 20.60
C ILE A 2 23.88 0.15 20.60
N SER A 3 22.95 -0.08 21.53
CA SER A 3 22.03 -1.21 21.47
C SER A 3 20.66 -0.63 21.15
N ARG A 4 20.40 -0.50 19.85
CA ARG A 4 19.07 -0.27 19.29
C ARG A 4 18.28 -1.56 19.49
N ASP A 5 17.69 -1.69 20.67
CA ASP A 5 16.55 -2.58 20.89
C ASP A 5 15.31 -1.69 20.82
N ASP A 6 14.79 -1.54 19.61
CA ASP A 6 13.42 -1.07 19.38
C ASP A 6 12.95 -1.83 18.14
N SER A 7 12.41 -3.00 18.41
CA SER A 7 11.98 -3.97 17.43
C SER A 7 10.84 -4.75 18.04
N LYS A 8 9.74 -4.06 18.38
CA LYS A 8 8.37 -4.61 18.48
C LYS A 8 7.33 -3.48 18.60
N ASP A 9 6.34 -3.54 17.71
CA ASP A 9 4.99 -2.96 17.86
C ASP A 9 4.73 -1.53 17.35
N ASP A 10 5.41 -1.12 16.27
CA ASP A 10 4.80 -0.13 15.37
C ASP A 10 4.37 -0.89 14.12
N ASP A 11 3.07 -0.81 13.79
CA ASP A 11 2.59 -1.19 12.48
C ASP A 11 3.37 -0.37 11.44
N ASP A 12 3.98 -1.08 10.47
CA ASP A 12 4.80 -0.45 9.45
C ASP A 12 4.02 0.76 8.88
N GLU A 13 4.69 1.91 8.73
CA GLU A 13 4.08 3.13 8.18
C GLU A 13 3.32 2.84 6.88
N TRP A 14 3.79 1.82 6.14
CA TRP A 14 3.13 1.29 4.96
C TRP A 14 1.78 0.61 5.26
N ASP A 15 1.70 -0.29 6.23
CA ASP A 15 0.45 -0.98 6.59
C ASP A 15 -0.58 0.00 7.16
N LEU A 16 -0.14 0.95 7.99
CA LEU A 16 -0.98 2.05 8.48
C LEU A 16 -1.60 2.86 7.33
N ARG A 17 -0.79 3.18 6.32
CA ARG A 17 -1.24 3.89 5.12
C ARG A 17 -2.26 3.07 4.33
N ILE A 18 -2.03 1.77 4.16
CA ILE A 18 -2.96 0.88 3.48
C ILE A 18 -4.30 0.81 4.23
N GLN A 19 -4.27 0.64 5.56
CA GLN A 19 -5.47 0.61 6.38
C GLN A 19 -6.27 1.92 6.29
N LYS A 20 -5.59 3.07 6.29
CA LYS A 20 -6.22 4.40 6.10
C LYS A 20 -6.94 4.54 4.76
N THR A 21 -6.42 3.90 3.70
CA THR A 21 -7.02 3.99 2.36
C THR A 21 -8.28 3.15 2.19
N GLY A 22 -8.57 2.21 3.10
CA GLY A 22 -9.62 1.22 2.93
C GLY A 22 -9.30 0.11 1.93
N CYS A 23 -8.12 0.12 1.31
CA CYS A 23 -7.66 -0.88 0.32
C CYS A 23 -6.87 -2.04 0.96
N ALA A 24 -7.13 -2.32 2.23
CA ALA A 24 -6.42 -3.35 2.99
C ALA A 24 -6.74 -4.77 2.49
N GLU A 25 -7.97 -5.01 2.05
CA GLU A 25 -8.39 -6.32 1.53
C GLU A 25 -7.64 -6.69 0.23
N GLU A 26 -7.48 -5.75 -0.69
CA GLU A 26 -6.72 -5.98 -1.92
C GLU A 26 -5.23 -6.15 -1.65
N ASN A 27 -4.69 -5.43 -0.65
CA ASN A 27 -3.32 -5.63 -0.19
C ASN A 27 -3.12 -7.02 0.43
N GLU A 28 -4.03 -7.48 1.28
CA GLU A 28 -3.98 -8.81 1.88
C GLU A 28 -4.02 -9.89 0.79
N ASN A 29 -4.90 -9.75 -0.21
CA ASN A 29 -4.95 -10.66 -1.35
C ASN A 29 -3.63 -10.70 -2.15
N LEU A 30 -2.96 -9.55 -2.30
CA LEU A 30 -1.65 -9.46 -2.95
C LEU A 30 -0.58 -10.16 -2.11
N GLN A 31 -0.54 -9.93 -0.80
CA GLN A 31 0.37 -10.58 0.15
C GLN A 31 0.16 -12.10 0.15
N MET A 32 -1.08 -12.57 0.18
CA MET A 32 -1.41 -14.00 0.10
C MET A 32 -0.96 -14.64 -1.22
N CYS A 33 -1.07 -13.92 -2.34
CA CYS A 33 -0.58 -14.41 -3.62
C CYS A 33 0.95 -14.49 -3.64
N PHE A 34 1.62 -13.46 -3.13
CA PHE A 34 3.06 -13.45 -3.00
C PHE A 34 3.53 -14.55 -2.04
N ASP A 35 2.81 -14.83 -0.97
CA ASP A 35 3.18 -15.89 -0.04
C ASP A 35 3.09 -17.28 -0.65
N LYS A 36 2.14 -17.51 -1.55
CA LYS A 36 1.98 -18.78 -2.26
C LYS A 36 2.99 -18.96 -3.38
N THR A 37 3.24 -17.91 -4.15
CA THR A 37 4.04 -17.99 -5.39
C THR A 37 5.49 -17.59 -5.18
N LYS A 38 5.73 -16.74 -4.18
CA LYS A 38 6.98 -15.99 -3.94
C LYS A 38 7.43 -15.19 -5.17
N ASP A 39 6.49 -14.87 -6.08
CA ASP A 39 6.73 -14.11 -7.30
C ASP A 39 5.63 -13.06 -7.52
N TRP A 40 6.01 -11.79 -7.42
CA TRP A 40 5.10 -10.65 -7.63
C TRP A 40 4.60 -10.54 -9.08
N ARG A 41 5.31 -11.12 -10.06
CA ARG A 41 4.88 -11.14 -11.47
C ARG A 41 3.71 -12.08 -11.70
N ALA A 42 3.65 -13.18 -10.95
CA ALA A 42 2.51 -14.09 -10.98
C ALA A 42 1.24 -13.46 -10.36
N CYS A 43 1.43 -12.45 -9.51
CA CYS A 43 0.37 -11.74 -8.79
C CYS A 43 -0.10 -10.44 -9.47
N GLN A 44 0.12 -10.30 -10.78
CA GLN A 44 -0.28 -9.12 -11.55
C GLN A 44 -1.76 -8.76 -11.38
N LYS A 45 -2.64 -9.77 -11.27
CA LYS A 45 -4.08 -9.54 -11.09
C LYS A 45 -4.38 -8.85 -9.75
N GLN A 46 -3.83 -9.37 -8.65
CA GLN A 46 -3.99 -8.79 -7.32
C GLN A 46 -3.35 -7.40 -7.25
N LEU A 47 -2.21 -7.23 -7.91
CA LEU A 47 -1.52 -5.93 -7.98
C LEU A 47 -2.37 -4.88 -8.72
N GLN A 48 -3.08 -5.23 -9.79
CA GLN A 48 -3.98 -4.31 -10.47
C GLN A 48 -5.17 -3.93 -9.60
N LEU A 49 -5.80 -4.90 -8.91
CA LEU A 49 -6.91 -4.62 -7.99
C LEU A 49 -6.50 -3.65 -6.88
N PHE A 50 -5.35 -3.90 -6.25
CA PHE A 50 -4.79 -2.99 -5.25
C PHE A 50 -4.53 -1.59 -5.81
N ARG A 51 -3.94 -1.49 -7.02
CA ARG A 51 -3.69 -0.20 -7.69
C ARG A 51 -4.97 0.56 -8.05
N ASP A 52 -6.01 -0.14 -8.46
CA ASP A 52 -7.31 0.47 -8.79
C ASP A 52 -8.00 0.99 -7.54
N CYS A 53 -8.00 0.23 -6.44
CA CYS A 53 -8.49 0.72 -5.14
C CYS A 53 -7.68 1.93 -4.68
N TRP A 54 -6.35 1.82 -4.71
CA TRP A 54 -5.46 2.90 -4.30
C TRP A 54 -5.66 4.17 -5.12
N ARG A 55 -5.90 4.03 -6.43
CA ARG A 55 -6.20 5.18 -7.30
C ARG A 55 -7.51 5.85 -6.90
N ARG A 56 -8.56 5.11 -6.55
CA ARG A 56 -9.83 5.70 -6.09
C ARG A 56 -9.65 6.50 -4.80
N HIS A 57 -8.83 6.00 -3.89
CA HIS A 57 -8.46 6.76 -2.69
C HIS A 57 -7.64 7.99 -3.04
N LYS A 58 -6.66 7.85 -3.95
CA LYS A 58 -5.84 8.97 -4.40
C LYS A 58 -6.65 10.01 -5.16
N ASP A 59 -7.61 9.67 -6.02
CA ASP A 59 -8.50 10.62 -6.69
C ASP A 59 -9.35 11.42 -5.69
N SER A 60 -9.72 10.81 -4.56
CA SER A 60 -10.36 11.53 -3.45
C SER A 60 -9.41 12.49 -2.72
N GLU A 61 -8.09 12.27 -2.81
CA GLU A 61 -7.04 13.08 -2.17
C GLU A 61 -6.34 14.05 -3.15
N THR A 62 -6.36 13.77 -4.46
CA THR A 62 -5.62 14.49 -5.52
C THR A 62 -6.37 15.65 -6.15
N ASP A 63 -7.61 15.94 -5.71
CA ASP A 63 -8.16 17.28 -5.91
C ASP A 63 -7.34 18.34 -5.16
N ILE A 64 -6.52 17.96 -4.17
CA ILE A 64 -5.71 18.90 -3.39
C ILE A 64 -4.29 19.11 -3.95
N GLU A 65 -3.67 18.13 -4.62
CA GLU A 65 -2.22 18.21 -4.94
C GLU A 65 -1.83 18.20 -6.43
N THR A 66 -2.79 18.26 -7.37
CA THR A 66 -2.45 18.40 -8.81
C THR A 66 -2.63 19.81 -9.39
N LYS A 67 -3.03 20.81 -8.58
CA LYS A 67 -3.21 22.20 -9.07
C LYS A 67 -2.02 23.15 -8.82
N GLN A 68 -0.79 22.67 -8.59
CA GLN A 68 0.37 23.54 -8.35
C GLN A 68 1.65 23.22 -9.13
N ILE A 69 1.55 22.54 -10.27
CA ILE A 69 2.62 22.57 -11.27
C ILE A 69 1.98 22.89 -12.63
N GLY A 70 1.66 24.16 -12.86
CA GLY A 70 1.15 24.61 -14.16
C GLY A 70 0.34 25.91 -14.18
N GLN A 71 0.82 26.98 -13.54
CA GLN A 71 0.62 28.36 -14.04
C GLN A 71 1.72 29.28 -13.52
#